data_AF-A0A094Q3R3-F1
#
_entry.id   AF-A0A094Q3R3-F1
#
_cell.length_a   1.000
_cell.length_b   1.000
_cell.length_c   1.000
_cell.angle_alpha   90.00
_cell.angle_beta   90.00
_cell.angle_gamma   90.00
#
_symmetry.space_group_name_H-M   'P 1'
#
loop_
_entity.id
_entity.type
_entity.pdbx_description
1 polymer ?
#
loop_
_entity_poly.entity_id
_entity_poly.type
_entity_poly.pdbx_seq_one_letter_code
_entity_poly.pdbx_strand_id
1 'polypeptide(L)'
;MTLFESQSVAAQAHSALESSTPAQGQMVETLPSDVSLTFNEELISIEGESINTLTLKGADGTSYELLPPTIVGAELSAQVAGGNYPAGEYVLSYRAVSADGHPITGEITFSTSSPTAVEFEVATPVTTSFSPEPIESSSNALLYLLGGLLLLVGILFGVKRKRDRGSSIG
;
A
#
# COMPACT_ATOMS: atom_id res chain seq x y z
N MET A 1 39.30 39.98 -29.69
CA MET A 1 39.12 38.53 -29.79
C MET A 1 38.05 38.16 -28.76
N THR A 2 36.78 38.17 -29.16
CA THR A 2 35.64 37.98 -28.24
C THR A 2 35.55 36.50 -27.88
N LEU A 3 35.64 36.18 -26.60
CA LEU A 3 35.49 34.83 -26.07
C LEU A 3 34.01 34.44 -26.21
N PHE A 4 33.70 33.43 -27.02
CA PHE A 4 32.37 32.84 -27.00
C PHE A 4 32.29 31.89 -25.82
N GLU A 5 31.59 32.29 -24.76
CA GLU A 5 31.15 31.38 -23.71
C GLU A 5 30.19 30.37 -24.32
N SER A 6 30.65 29.13 -24.41
CA SER A 6 29.83 27.96 -24.70
C SER A 6 28.82 27.79 -23.56
N GLN A 7 27.63 28.37 -23.70
CA GLN A 7 26.49 27.96 -22.90
C GLN A 7 26.12 26.54 -23.30
N SER A 8 26.54 25.55 -22.51
CA SER A 8 26.01 24.20 -22.61
C SER A 8 24.53 24.27 -22.18
N VAL A 9 23.63 24.35 -23.16
CA VAL A 9 22.23 24.02 -22.91
C VAL A 9 22.23 22.55 -22.53
N ALA A 10 22.05 22.26 -21.25
CA ALA A 10 21.84 20.90 -20.79
C ALA A 10 20.62 20.36 -21.55
N ALA A 11 20.83 19.38 -22.41
CA ALA A 11 19.74 18.68 -23.06
C ALA A 11 18.93 17.95 -21.97
N GLN A 12 17.79 18.54 -21.57
CA GLN A 12 16.79 17.90 -20.72
C GLN A 12 16.10 16.82 -21.56
N ALA A 13 16.74 15.67 -21.69
CA ALA A 13 16.27 14.59 -22.56
C ALA A 13 16.13 13.24 -21.85
N HIS A 14 16.40 13.14 -20.54
CA HIS A 14 16.52 11.82 -19.92
C HIS A 14 15.23 11.26 -19.34
N SER A 15 14.34 12.03 -18.71
CA SER A 15 13.06 11.46 -18.27
C SER A 15 11.97 12.52 -18.23
N ALA A 16 10.81 12.19 -18.78
CA ALA A 16 9.70 13.11 -18.98
C ALA A 16 8.36 12.48 -18.58
N LEU A 17 7.47 13.33 -18.08
CA LEU A 17 6.07 12.98 -17.93
C LEU A 17 5.43 12.86 -19.32
N GLU A 18 4.80 11.73 -19.62
CA GLU A 18 4.07 11.51 -20.88
C GLU A 18 2.61 11.90 -20.75
N SER A 19 1.97 11.52 -19.65
CA SER A 19 0.56 11.81 -19.41
C SER A 19 0.21 11.85 -17.92
N SER A 20 -0.90 12.50 -17.61
CA SER A 20 -1.48 12.50 -16.27
C SER A 20 -2.99 12.37 -16.31
N THR A 21 -3.55 11.81 -15.23
CA THR A 21 -4.98 11.80 -14.96
C THR A 21 -5.21 12.42 -13.57
N PRO A 22 -5.90 13.57 -13.47
CA PRO A 22 -6.35 14.45 -14.55
C PRO A 22 -5.20 15.02 -15.41
N ALA A 23 -5.50 15.39 -16.65
CA ALA A 23 -4.55 16.02 -17.56
C ALA A 23 -4.28 17.48 -17.17
N GLN A 24 -3.14 18.02 -17.60
CA GLN A 24 -2.81 19.44 -17.41
C GLN A 24 -3.91 20.35 -17.98
N GLY A 25 -4.44 21.23 -17.12
CA GLY A 25 -5.52 22.17 -17.43
C GLY A 25 -6.90 21.53 -17.58
N GLN A 26 -7.06 20.24 -17.26
CA GLN A 26 -8.34 19.56 -17.41
C GLN A 26 -9.37 20.11 -16.40
N MET A 27 -10.60 20.30 -16.88
CA MET A 27 -11.76 20.50 -16.00
C MET A 27 -12.52 19.17 -15.88
N VAL A 28 -12.73 18.70 -14.66
CA VAL A 28 -13.52 17.51 -14.32
C VAL A 28 -14.72 17.92 -13.45
N GLU A 29 -15.75 17.08 -13.40
CA GLU A 29 -16.92 17.40 -12.59
C GLU A 29 -16.60 17.33 -11.09
N THR A 30 -16.02 16.21 -10.67
CA THR A 30 -15.59 15.91 -9.30
C THR A 30 -14.14 15.44 -9.30
N LEU A 31 -13.50 15.44 -8.13
CA LEU A 31 -12.18 14.87 -7.94
C LEU A 31 -12.25 13.36 -8.26
N PRO A 32 -11.35 12.80 -9.09
CA PRO A 32 -11.34 11.36 -9.35
C PRO A 32 -10.95 10.58 -8.09
N SER A 33 -11.30 9.29 -8.03
CA SER A 33 -10.87 8.42 -6.94
C SER A 33 -9.35 8.29 -6.87
N ASP A 34 -8.71 8.33 -8.02
CA ASP A 34 -7.28 8.12 -8.18
C ASP A 34 -6.69 9.20 -9.08
N VAL A 35 -5.48 9.63 -8.74
CA VAL A 35 -4.64 10.47 -9.60
C VAL A 35 -3.45 9.65 -10.07
N SER A 36 -3.07 9.79 -11.34
CA SER A 36 -1.95 9.03 -11.90
C SER A 36 -1.10 9.83 -12.88
N LEU A 37 0.16 9.46 -12.95
CA LEU A 37 1.19 10.05 -13.80
C LEU A 37 1.94 8.91 -14.50
N THR A 38 2.03 8.98 -15.81
CA THR A 38 2.77 8.02 -16.64
C THR A 38 4.02 8.70 -17.19
N PHE A 39 5.16 8.06 -16.99
CA PHE A 39 6.45 8.53 -17.46
C PHE A 39 6.92 7.70 -18.65
N ASN A 40 7.91 8.22 -19.38
CA ASN A 40 8.49 7.53 -20.53
C ASN A 40 9.47 6.40 -20.15
N GLU A 41 9.73 6.21 -18.86
CA GLU A 41 10.66 5.23 -18.31
C GLU A 41 10.10 4.62 -17.02
N GLU A 42 10.58 3.42 -16.66
CA GLU A 42 10.25 2.78 -15.39
C GLU A 42 10.73 3.63 -14.21
N LEU A 43 9.99 3.57 -13.10
CA LEU A 43 10.30 4.26 -11.87
C LEU A 43 10.94 3.34 -10.84
N ILE A 44 11.91 3.86 -10.10
CA ILE A 44 12.52 3.14 -8.97
C ILE A 44 11.53 3.14 -7.80
N SER A 45 11.31 1.97 -7.22
CA SER A 45 10.60 1.79 -5.95
C SER A 45 11.46 1.00 -4.98
N ILE A 46 11.57 1.46 -3.74
CA ILE A 46 12.34 0.80 -2.68
C ILE A 46 11.39 0.52 -1.53
N GLU A 47 11.22 -0.75 -1.19
CA GLU A 47 10.32 -1.15 -0.10
C GLU A 47 10.75 -0.49 1.22
N GLY A 48 9.80 0.18 1.87
CA GLY A 48 10.02 0.88 3.13
C GLY A 48 10.60 2.30 3.00
N GLU A 49 10.88 2.78 1.79
CA GLU A 49 11.35 4.15 1.54
C GLU A 49 10.36 4.96 0.69
N SER A 50 10.20 6.24 1.02
CA SER A 50 9.32 7.17 0.29
C SER A 50 10.13 8.10 -0.60
N ILE A 51 10.74 7.54 -1.65
CA ILE A 51 11.51 8.33 -2.63
C ILE A 51 10.63 8.97 -3.72
N ASN A 52 9.41 8.48 -3.94
CA ASN A 52 8.47 9.07 -4.89
C ASN A 52 7.30 9.68 -4.12
N THR A 53 6.85 10.87 -4.53
CA THR A 53 5.83 11.63 -3.79
C THR A 53 4.78 12.21 -4.74
N LEU A 54 3.52 12.16 -4.31
CA LEU A 54 2.42 12.91 -4.88
C LEU A 54 1.78 13.75 -3.78
N THR A 55 1.51 15.02 -4.06
CA THR A 55 0.84 15.92 -3.12
C THR A 55 -0.23 16.72 -3.85
N LEU A 56 -1.42 16.80 -3.26
CA LEU A 56 -2.54 17.56 -3.79
C LEU A 56 -2.76 18.83 -2.96
N LYS A 57 -2.86 19.99 -3.62
CA LYS A 57 -3.18 21.27 -2.99
C LYS A 57 -4.30 21.99 -3.71
N GLY A 58 -5.11 22.75 -2.98
CA GLY A 58 -6.03 23.73 -3.57
C GLY A 58 -5.30 25.03 -3.93
N ALA A 59 -5.97 25.87 -4.73
CA ALA A 59 -5.47 27.21 -5.09
C ALA A 59 -5.22 28.14 -3.88
N ASP A 60 -5.85 27.86 -2.74
CA ASP A 60 -5.65 28.55 -1.47
C ASP A 60 -4.40 28.06 -0.69
N GLY A 61 -3.70 27.05 -1.22
CA GLY A 61 -2.56 26.40 -0.57
C GLY A 61 -2.94 25.33 0.44
N THR A 62 -4.23 25.05 0.63
CA THR A 62 -4.70 23.96 1.51
C THR A 62 -4.24 22.62 0.95
N SER A 63 -3.53 21.83 1.76
CA SER A 63 -3.15 20.48 1.40
C SER A 63 -4.32 19.52 1.58
N TYR A 64 -4.52 18.67 0.59
CA TYR A 64 -5.48 17.58 0.62
C TYR A 64 -4.75 16.25 0.63
N GLU A 65 -5.25 15.30 1.43
CA GLU A 65 -4.56 14.04 1.68
C GLU A 65 -4.76 13.06 0.52
N LEU A 66 -3.65 12.46 0.09
CA LEU A 66 -3.63 11.30 -0.79
C LEU A 66 -3.11 10.11 0.02
N LEU A 67 -3.61 8.91 -0.26
CA LEU A 67 -3.01 7.69 0.25
C LEU A 67 -1.58 7.53 -0.29
N PRO A 68 -0.72 6.73 0.38
CA PRO A 68 0.65 6.50 -0.07
C PRO A 68 0.69 6.11 -1.56
N PRO A 69 1.58 6.73 -2.36
CA PRO A 69 1.62 6.48 -3.78
C PRO A 69 2.09 5.06 -4.09
N THR A 70 1.51 4.47 -5.13
CA THR A 70 1.87 3.15 -5.67
C THR A 70 2.58 3.31 -7.00
N ILE A 71 3.55 2.44 -7.26
CA ILE A 71 4.33 2.42 -8.51
C ILE A 71 4.12 1.10 -9.21
N VAL A 72 3.79 1.17 -10.50
CA VAL A 72 3.69 0.00 -11.38
C VAL A 72 4.40 0.34 -12.69
N GLY A 73 5.63 -0.18 -12.85
CA GLY A 73 6.47 0.13 -14.00
C GLY A 73 6.76 1.63 -14.12
N ALA A 74 6.22 2.26 -15.16
CA ALA A 74 6.36 3.69 -15.45
C ALA A 74 5.23 4.56 -14.88
N GLU A 75 4.30 3.98 -14.12
CA GLU A 75 3.15 4.69 -13.56
C GLU A 75 3.32 4.96 -12.07
N LEU A 76 3.11 6.22 -11.67
CA LEU A 76 2.99 6.67 -10.29
C LEU A 76 1.53 7.07 -10.04
N SER A 77 0.86 6.44 -9.10
CA SER A 77 -0.55 6.71 -8.79
C SER A 77 -0.77 6.88 -7.29
N ALA A 78 -1.82 7.60 -6.91
CA ALA A 78 -2.27 7.71 -5.53
C ALA A 78 -3.78 7.84 -5.47
N GLN A 79 -4.39 7.17 -4.48
CA GLN A 79 -5.81 7.29 -4.22
C GLN A 79 -6.10 8.55 -3.39
N VAL A 80 -7.19 9.24 -3.70
CA VAL A 80 -7.70 10.36 -2.92
C VAL A 80 -8.25 9.85 -1.58
N ALA A 81 -7.74 10.39 -0.47
CA ALA A 81 -8.16 9.94 0.86
C ALA A 81 -9.61 10.37 1.18
N GLY A 82 -10.22 9.74 2.18
CA GLY A 82 -11.53 10.15 2.69
C GLY A 82 -11.52 11.61 3.15
N GLY A 83 -12.53 12.39 2.79
CA GLY A 83 -12.58 13.82 3.11
C GLY A 83 -13.54 14.63 2.26
N ASN A 84 -13.56 15.95 2.50
CA ASN A 84 -14.33 16.91 1.71
C ASN A 84 -13.39 17.78 0.88
N TYR A 85 -13.68 17.85 -0.41
CA TYR A 85 -12.88 18.52 -1.42
C TYR A 85 -13.77 19.56 -2.11
N PRO A 86 -13.57 20.87 -1.88
CA PRO A 86 -14.35 21.91 -2.53
C PRO A 86 -14.24 21.90 -4.06
N ALA A 87 -15.20 22.52 -4.75
CA ALA A 87 -15.02 22.84 -6.16
C ALA A 87 -13.90 23.89 -6.29
N GLY A 88 -13.04 23.76 -7.30
CA GLY A 88 -11.98 24.73 -7.54
C GLY A 88 -10.79 24.17 -8.29
N GLU A 89 -9.73 24.97 -8.35
CA GLU A 89 -8.45 24.58 -8.92
C GLU A 89 -7.62 23.80 -7.90
N TYR A 90 -6.96 22.77 -8.40
CA TYR A 90 -6.05 21.90 -7.68
C TYR A 90 -4.71 21.83 -8.39
N VAL A 91 -3.66 21.69 -7.58
CA VAL A 91 -2.27 21.49 -8.01
C VAL A 91 -1.81 20.15 -7.47
N LEU A 92 -1.50 19.22 -8.37
CA LEU A 92 -0.88 17.94 -8.09
C LEU A 92 0.62 18.05 -8.35
N SER A 93 1.39 18.26 -7.30
CA SER A 93 2.86 18.30 -7.39
C SER A 93 3.43 16.88 -7.22
N TYR A 94 4.46 16.57 -8.01
CA TYR A 94 5.07 15.25 -8.00
C TYR A 94 6.60 15.30 -7.93
N ARG A 95 7.16 14.25 -7.33
CA ARG A 95 8.56 13.85 -7.47
C ARG A 95 8.60 12.37 -7.79
N ALA A 96 9.24 12.01 -8.89
CA ALA A 96 9.51 10.63 -9.27
C ALA A 96 11.02 10.42 -9.46
N VAL A 97 11.52 9.19 -9.35
CA VAL A 97 12.90 8.82 -9.67
C VAL A 97 12.84 7.74 -10.74
N SER A 98 13.32 8.05 -11.94
CA SER A 98 13.41 7.12 -13.07
C SER A 98 14.44 6.02 -12.80
N ALA A 99 14.37 4.93 -13.56
CA ALA A 99 15.28 3.78 -13.48
C ALA A 99 16.76 4.14 -13.72
N ASP A 100 17.03 5.28 -14.37
CA ASP A 100 18.38 5.82 -14.56
C ASP A 100 18.91 6.61 -13.33
N GLY A 101 18.08 6.79 -12.31
CA GLY A 101 18.41 7.44 -11.04
C GLY A 101 18.19 8.95 -11.01
N HIS A 102 17.66 9.57 -12.07
CA HIS A 102 17.41 11.00 -12.08
C HIS A 102 16.05 11.34 -11.43
N PRO A 103 16.00 12.39 -10.58
CA PRO A 103 14.72 12.88 -10.07
C PRO A 103 13.99 13.71 -11.14
N ILE A 104 12.70 13.42 -11.31
CA ILE A 104 11.75 14.16 -12.12
C ILE A 104 10.80 14.88 -11.17
N THR A 105 10.61 16.18 -11.35
CA THR A 105 9.69 16.98 -10.55
C THR A 105 8.82 17.84 -11.44
N GLY A 106 7.58 18.05 -11.05
CA GLY A 106 6.68 18.95 -11.76
C GLY A 106 5.36 19.13 -11.03
N GLU A 107 4.45 19.84 -11.69
CA GLU A 107 3.12 20.14 -11.17
C GLU A 107 2.09 19.96 -12.28
N ILE A 108 0.94 19.41 -11.91
CA ILE A 108 -0.23 19.30 -12.77
C ILE A 108 -1.36 20.13 -12.18
N THR A 109 -1.82 21.13 -12.93
CA THR A 109 -2.95 21.98 -12.54
C THR A 109 -4.22 21.48 -13.20
N PHE A 110 -5.30 21.29 -12.45
CA PHE A 110 -6.62 20.90 -12.98
C PHE A 110 -7.72 21.50 -12.11
N SER A 111 -8.98 21.46 -12.57
CA SER A 111 -10.10 22.07 -11.83
C SER A 111 -11.29 21.12 -11.71
N THR A 112 -12.01 21.21 -10.58
CA THR A 112 -13.30 20.52 -10.36
C THR A 112 -14.44 21.54 -10.40
N SER A 113 -15.56 21.19 -11.05
CA SER A 113 -16.76 22.06 -11.09
C SER A 113 -17.75 21.82 -9.95
N SER A 114 -17.56 20.77 -9.17
CA SER A 114 -18.43 20.40 -8.05
C SER A 114 -17.63 19.86 -6.86
N PRO A 115 -18.11 20.07 -5.63
CA PRO A 115 -17.46 19.52 -4.46
C PRO A 115 -17.51 17.98 -4.48
N THR A 116 -16.48 17.35 -3.96
CA THR A 116 -16.37 15.89 -3.82
C THR A 116 -16.33 15.54 -2.35
N ALA A 117 -17.18 14.60 -1.93
CA ALA A 117 -17.11 13.97 -0.62
C ALA A 117 -16.67 12.52 -0.83
N VAL A 118 -15.48 12.19 -0.34
CA VAL A 118 -14.96 10.83 -0.34
C VAL A 118 -15.28 10.25 1.03
N GLU A 119 -16.23 9.33 1.09
CA GLU A 119 -16.56 8.65 2.33
C GLU A 119 -15.45 7.66 2.69
N PHE A 120 -15.06 7.62 3.96
CA PHE A 120 -14.22 6.55 4.44
C PHE A 120 -15.05 5.27 4.39
N GLU A 121 -14.63 4.28 3.59
CA GLU A 121 -15.11 2.92 3.81
C GLU A 121 -14.55 2.44 5.15
N VAL A 122 -15.27 2.76 6.24
CA VAL A 122 -15.16 2.00 7.47
C VAL A 122 -15.70 0.63 7.09
N ALA A 123 -14.81 -0.35 6.93
CA ALA A 123 -15.21 -1.73 6.84
C ALA A 123 -16.07 -2.04 8.07
N THR A 124 -17.39 -1.99 7.91
CA THR A 124 -18.29 -2.50 8.93
C THR A 124 -17.89 -3.95 9.10
N PRO A 125 -17.55 -4.43 10.31
CA PRO A 125 -17.41 -5.86 10.48
C PRO A 125 -18.74 -6.44 10.04
N VAL A 126 -18.73 -7.22 8.95
CA VAL A 126 -19.83 -8.13 8.65
C VAL A 126 -19.93 -9.04 9.86
N THR A 127 -20.80 -8.65 10.79
CA THR A 127 -21.26 -9.54 11.82
C THR A 127 -22.10 -10.55 11.08
N THR A 128 -21.46 -11.60 10.57
CA THR A 128 -22.12 -12.87 10.32
C THR A 128 -22.72 -13.23 11.67
N SER A 129 -23.99 -12.91 11.85
CA SER A 129 -24.76 -13.31 13.01
C SER A 129 -24.83 -14.83 12.95
N PHE A 130 -23.87 -15.48 13.61
CA PHE A 130 -23.94 -16.89 13.87
C PHE A 130 -25.05 -17.05 14.90
N SER A 131 -26.26 -17.32 14.42
CA SER A 131 -27.33 -17.84 15.28
C SER A 131 -26.82 -19.18 15.81
N PRO A 132 -26.51 -19.31 17.12
CA PRO A 132 -26.16 -20.62 17.64
C PRO A 132 -27.42 -21.48 17.57
N GLU A 133 -27.45 -22.48 16.69
CA GLU A 133 -28.34 -23.60 16.92
C GLU A 133 -27.98 -24.20 18.29
N PRO A 134 -28.98 -24.61 19.10
CA PRO A 134 -28.72 -25.30 20.34
C PRO A 134 -28.07 -26.66 20.00
N ILE A 135 -26.75 -26.72 20.06
CA ILE A 135 -26.02 -27.98 19.88
C ILE A 135 -26.21 -28.77 21.18
N GLU A 136 -27.06 -29.80 21.14
CA GLU A 136 -27.12 -30.81 22.18
C GLU A 136 -25.71 -31.38 22.40
N SER A 137 -25.26 -31.27 23.65
CA SER A 137 -24.00 -31.78 24.16
C SER A 137 -23.89 -33.29 23.90
N SER A 138 -23.24 -33.68 22.80
CA SER A 138 -22.81 -35.06 22.58
C SER A 138 -21.38 -35.24 23.07
N SER A 139 -21.31 -35.90 24.22
CA SER A 139 -20.14 -36.21 25.05
C SER A 139 -19.06 -37.03 24.35
N ASN A 140 -18.30 -36.43 23.42
CA ASN A 140 -17.15 -37.09 22.78
C ASN A 140 -15.83 -36.30 22.94
N ALA A 141 -15.90 -35.02 23.28
CA ALA A 141 -14.72 -34.16 23.46
C ALA A 141 -13.92 -34.45 24.76
N LEU A 142 -14.55 -35.11 25.75
CA LEU A 142 -13.88 -35.53 26.99
C LEU A 142 -12.95 -36.75 26.82
N LEU A 143 -13.06 -37.50 25.71
CA LEU A 143 -12.24 -38.70 25.50
C LEU A 143 -10.84 -38.41 24.93
N TYR A 144 -10.64 -37.27 24.27
CA TYR A 144 -9.33 -36.93 23.69
C TYR A 144 -8.36 -36.23 24.65
N LEU A 145 -8.86 -35.59 25.72
CA LEU A 145 -8.00 -34.99 26.74
C LEU A 145 -7.51 -36.00 27.80
N LEU A 146 -8.16 -37.16 27.96
CA LEU A 146 -7.68 -38.24 28.83
C LEU A 146 -6.70 -39.21 28.12
N GLY A 147 -6.78 -39.35 26.79
CA GLY A 147 -5.91 -40.26 26.01
C GLY A 147 -4.48 -39.75 25.83
N GLY A 148 -4.28 -38.43 25.70
CA GLY A 148 -2.95 -37.84 25.51
C GLY A 148 -2.05 -37.91 26.75
N LEU A 149 -2.63 -37.85 27.95
CA LEU A 149 -1.88 -37.87 29.21
C LEU A 149 -1.37 -39.29 29.59
N LEU A 150 -2.12 -40.35 29.23
CA LEU A 150 -1.70 -41.73 29.47
C LEU A 150 -0.57 -42.21 28.54
N LEU A 151 -0.44 -41.62 27.34
CA LEU A 151 0.60 -41.97 26.38
C LEU A 151 1.98 -41.43 26.80
N LEU A 152 2.05 -40.24 27.40
CA LEU A 152 3.30 -39.66 27.91
C LEU A 152 3.82 -40.37 29.18
N VAL A 153 2.93 -40.77 30.10
CA VAL A 153 3.33 -41.53 31.31
C VAL A 153 3.79 -42.96 30.95
N GLY A 154 3.15 -43.60 29.96
CA GLY A 154 3.53 -44.93 29.49
C GLY A 154 4.92 -45.00 28.83
N ILE A 155 5.29 -43.99 28.03
CA ILE A 155 6.60 -43.92 27.39
C ILE A 155 7.72 -43.71 28.43
N LEU A 156 7.50 -42.83 29.41
CA LEU A 156 8.50 -42.57 30.46
C LEU A 156 8.74 -43.80 31.37
N PHE A 157 7.69 -44.56 31.69
CA PHE A 157 7.79 -45.76 32.54
C PHE A 157 8.34 -46.99 31.76
N GLY A 158 8.05 -47.09 30.47
CA GLY A 158 8.55 -48.16 29.58
C GLY A 158 10.07 -48.10 29.37
N VAL A 159 10.64 -46.90 29.22
CA VAL A 159 12.10 -46.71 29.07
C VAL A 159 12.84 -47.07 30.36
N LYS A 160 12.28 -46.75 31.54
CA LYS A 160 12.89 -47.09 32.84
C LYS A 160 12.86 -48.60 33.11
N ARG A 161 11.75 -49.29 32.79
CA ARG A 161 11.61 -50.75 32.98
C ARG A 161 12.50 -51.59 32.06
N LYS A 162 12.86 -51.09 30.86
CA LYS A 162 13.80 -51.78 29.96
C LYS A 162 15.26 -51.66 30.43
N ARG A 163 15.59 -50.63 31.22
CA ARG A 163 16.92 -50.47 31.81
C ARG A 163 17.14 -51.34 33.05
N ASP A 164 16.09 -51.62 33.82
CA ASP A 164 16.18 -52.41 35.06
C ASP A 164 16.05 -53.94 34.85
N ARG A 165 15.84 -54.41 33.61
CA ARG A 165 15.75 -55.85 33.26
C ARG A 165 16.96 -56.39 32.49
N GLY A 166 18.04 -55.62 32.41
CA GLY A 166 19.28 -55.98 31.68
C GLY A 166 20.50 -56.27 32.57
N SER A 167 20.34 -56.55 33.87
CA SER A 167 21.47 -56.85 34.76
C SER A 167 21.07 -57.82 35.88
N SER A 168 21.04 -59.12 35.58
CA SER A 168 21.63 -60.22 36.38
C SER A 168 21.13 -61.58 35.88
N ILE A 169 21.86 -62.14 34.92
CA ILE A 169 22.08 -63.59 34.79
C ILE A 169 23.61 -63.70 34.70
N GLY A 170 24.21 -64.31 35.71
CA GLY A 170 25.66 -64.45 35.87
C GLY A 170 25.99 -64.68 37.34
#